data_AF-A0A2M9ZCF1-F1
#
_entry.id   AF-A0A2M9ZCF1-F1
#
_cell.length_a   1.000
_cell.length_b   1.000
_cell.length_c   1.000
_cell.angle_alpha   90.00
_cell.angle_beta   90.00
_cell.angle_gamma   90.00
#
_symmetry.space_group_name_H-M   'P 1'
#
loop_
_entity.id
_entity.type
_entity.pdbx_description
1 polymer ?
#
loop_
_entity_poly.entity_id
_entity_poly.type
_entity_poly.pdbx_seq_one_letter_code
_entity_poly.pdbx_strand_id
1 'polypeptide(L)'
;MFLKNPKAKRMAGNVLLLLFSLVAIFHVFVLIGLVPLDMVWGGRIQKQEELYWFEFISLALNFLFIYVVLARQEYIKTPIAPGILRMTLWVMVLLFSLNTIGNLNALNRMETLIFTPITFLIAILCLALA
;
A
#
# COMPACT_ATOMS: atom_id res chain seq x y z
N MET A 1 -17.37 11.48 0.94
CA MET A 1 -16.99 10.79 -0.30
C MET A 1 -16.56 11.83 -1.31
N PHE A 2 -15.26 11.90 -1.58
CA PHE A 2 -14.63 13.02 -2.29
C PHE A 2 -14.88 12.99 -3.81
N LEU A 3 -14.84 11.81 -4.41
CA LEU A 3 -15.17 11.64 -5.83
C LEU A 3 -16.68 11.46 -6.02
N LYS A 4 -17.33 12.46 -6.61
CA LYS A 4 -18.75 12.40 -7.02
C LYS A 4 -18.95 11.68 -8.35
N ASN A 5 -17.94 11.70 -9.23
CA ASN A 5 -18.02 11.04 -10.54
C ASN A 5 -17.76 9.53 -10.41
N PRO A 6 -18.73 8.67 -10.79
CA PRO A 6 -18.60 7.21 -10.63
C PRO A 6 -17.47 6.61 -11.48
N LYS A 7 -17.19 7.15 -12.67
CA LYS A 7 -16.07 6.68 -13.52
C LYS A 7 -14.73 6.97 -12.86
N ALA A 8 -14.57 8.18 -12.32
CA ALA A 8 -13.35 8.58 -11.60
C ALA A 8 -13.13 7.71 -10.35
N LYS A 9 -14.20 7.43 -9.58
CA LYS A 9 -14.13 6.53 -8.42
C LYS A 9 -13.66 5.13 -8.81
N ARG A 10 -14.21 4.58 -9.89
CA ARG A 10 -13.83 3.24 -10.36
C ARG A 10 -12.39 3.19 -10.85
N MET A 11 -11.96 4.23 -11.56
CA MET A 11 -10.57 4.39 -12.00
C MET A 11 -9.61 4.45 -10.81
N ALA A 12 -9.91 5.26 -9.79
CA ALA A 12 -9.07 5.35 -8.59
C ALA A 12 -8.91 3.99 -7.88
N GLY A 13 -10.00 3.22 -7.74
CA GLY A 13 -9.93 1.86 -7.19
C GLY A 13 -9.10 0.91 -8.04
N ASN A 14 -9.27 0.93 -9.36
CA ASN A 14 -8.49 0.07 -10.25
C ASN A 14 -6.99 0.40 -10.20
N VAL A 15 -6.64 1.69 -10.11
CA VAL A 15 -5.24 2.11 -9.92
C VAL A 15 -4.70 1.63 -8.57
N LEU A 16 -5.46 1.75 -7.48
CA LEU A 16 -5.07 1.18 -6.18
C LEU A 16 -4.84 -0.34 -6.25
N LEU A 17 -5.74 -1.08 -6.91
CA LEU A 17 -5.59 -2.53 -7.08
C LEU A 17 -4.33 -2.89 -7.88
N LEU A 18 -4.04 -2.14 -8.94
CA LEU A 18 -2.82 -2.32 -9.72
C LEU A 18 -1.58 -2.04 -8.86
N LEU A 19 -1.55 -0.92 -8.14
CA LEU A 19 -0.43 -0.55 -7.27
C LEU A 19 -0.19 -1.59 -6.17
N PHE A 20 -1.24 -2.02 -5.46
CA PHE A 20 -1.09 -3.05 -4.42
C PHE A 20 -0.68 -4.40 -5.00
N SER A 21 -1.12 -4.75 -6.21
CA SER A 21 -0.68 -5.97 -6.87
C SER A 21 0.82 -5.91 -7.24
N LEU A 22 1.29 -4.78 -7.74
CA LEU A 22 2.72 -4.56 -8.01
C LEU A 22 3.55 -4.56 -6.72
N VAL A 23 3.04 -3.96 -5.64
CA VAL A 23 3.68 -3.99 -4.31
C VAL A 23 3.74 -5.41 -3.74
N ALA A 24 2.69 -6.23 -3.93
CA ALA A 24 2.73 -7.64 -3.53
C ALA A 24 3.85 -8.40 -4.26
N ILE A 25 3.96 -8.21 -5.58
CA ILE A 25 5.02 -8.82 -6.40
C ILE A 25 6.39 -8.36 -5.91
N PHE A 26 6.54 -7.07 -5.59
CA PHE A 26 7.78 -6.54 -5.02
C PHE A 26 8.15 -7.23 -3.70
N HIS A 27 7.22 -7.35 -2.74
CA HIS A 27 7.48 -8.08 -1.49
C HIS A 27 7.86 -9.54 -1.73
N VAL A 28 7.25 -10.21 -2.71
CA VAL A 28 7.65 -11.57 -3.10
C VAL A 28 9.09 -11.58 -3.62
N PHE A 29 9.50 -10.62 -4.45
CA PHE A 29 10.87 -10.50 -4.94
C PHE A 29 11.89 -10.25 -3.82
N VAL A 30 11.52 -9.46 -2.81
CA VAL A 30 12.34 -9.26 -1.61
C VAL A 30 12.48 -10.58 -0.83
N LEU A 31 11.39 -11.31 -0.62
CA LEU A 31 11.39 -12.60 0.10
C LEU A 31 12.25 -13.69 -0.58
N ILE A 32 12.29 -13.71 -1.92
CA ILE A 32 13.14 -14.66 -2.66
C ILE A 32 14.58 -14.16 -2.86
N GLY A 33 14.94 -13.00 -2.28
CA GLY A 33 16.30 -12.46 -2.29
C GLY A 33 16.73 -11.81 -3.61
N LEU A 34 15.80 -11.42 -4.48
CA LEU A 34 16.11 -10.68 -5.71
C LEU A 34 16.33 -9.18 -5.48
N VAL A 35 15.95 -8.67 -4.30
CA VAL A 35 16.09 -7.26 -3.93
C VAL A 35 17.10 -7.14 -2.78
N PRO A 36 18.09 -6.22 -2.88
CA PRO A 36 19.03 -5.96 -1.80
C PRO A 36 18.34 -5.50 -0.50
N LEU A 37 18.86 -5.96 0.65
CA LEU A 37 18.35 -5.62 1.99
C LEU A 37 18.32 -4.11 2.27
N ASP A 38 19.27 -3.36 1.74
CA ASP A 38 19.40 -1.92 1.91
C ASP A 38 18.39 -1.11 1.09
N MET A 39 17.62 -1.75 0.20
CA MET A 39 16.58 -1.12 -0.61
C MET A 39 15.19 -1.16 0.02
N VAL A 40 15.05 -1.76 1.20
CA VAL A 40 13.78 -1.92 1.90
C VAL A 40 13.88 -1.38 3.33
N TRP A 41 12.74 -0.93 3.87
CA TRP A 41 12.63 -0.45 5.25
C TRP A 41 13.62 0.65 5.62
N GLY A 42 13.82 1.62 4.73
CA GLY A 42 14.73 2.74 4.94
C GLY A 42 16.21 2.36 4.92
N GLY A 43 16.56 1.14 4.51
CA GLY A 43 17.91 0.58 4.61
C GLY A 43 18.37 0.31 6.06
N ARG A 44 17.42 0.14 6.99
CA ARG A 44 17.71 0.01 8.44
C ARG A 44 17.75 -1.44 8.94
N ILE A 45 17.22 -2.38 8.17
CA ILE A 45 17.23 -3.80 8.54
C ILE A 45 18.63 -4.36 8.33
N GLN A 46 19.19 -4.96 9.38
CA GLN A 46 20.54 -5.55 9.34
C GLN A 46 20.54 -7.08 9.35
N LYS A 47 19.42 -7.70 9.73
CA LYS A 47 19.29 -9.16 9.87
C LYS A 47 18.28 -9.73 8.89
N GLN A 48 18.63 -10.84 8.25
CA GLN A 48 17.75 -11.53 7.31
C GLN A 48 16.44 -12.03 7.96
N GLU A 49 16.51 -12.48 9.22
CA GLU A 49 15.33 -12.92 9.97
C GLU A 49 14.34 -11.78 10.21
N GLU A 50 14.86 -10.59 10.54
CA GLU A 50 14.05 -9.39 10.74
C GLU A 50 13.38 -8.99 9.42
N LEU A 51 14.10 -9.04 8.30
CA LEU A 51 13.53 -8.81 6.97
C LEU A 51 12.31 -9.70 6.72
N TYR A 52 12.42 -11.01 6.94
CA TYR A 52 11.31 -11.93 6.65
C TYR A 52 10.04 -11.61 7.44
N TRP A 53 10.16 -11.25 8.73
CA TRP A 53 9.02 -10.84 9.54
C TRP A 53 8.35 -9.60 8.99
N PHE A 54 9.14 -8.58 8.67
CA PHE A 54 8.64 -7.32 8.14
C PHE A 54 7.98 -7.51 6.76
N GLU A 55 8.59 -8.27 5.86
CA GLU A 55 8.03 -8.56 4.55
C GLU A 55 6.74 -9.38 4.63
N PHE A 56 6.66 -10.34 5.56
CA PHE A 56 5.43 -11.11 5.78
C PHE A 56 4.28 -10.22 6.29
N ILE A 57 4.55 -9.32 7.23
CA ILE A 57 3.57 -8.35 7.73
C ILE A 57 3.12 -7.43 6.59
N SER A 58 4.06 -6.89 5.81
CA SER A 58 3.75 -6.03 4.66
C SER A 58 2.89 -6.75 3.64
N LEU A 59 3.21 -8.00 3.30
CA LEU A 59 2.44 -8.79 2.34
C LEU A 59 1.03 -9.08 2.86
N ALA A 60 0.89 -9.43 4.15
CA ALA A 60 -0.41 -9.66 4.78
C ALA A 60 -1.29 -8.40 4.79
N LEU A 61 -0.72 -7.25 5.18
CA LEU A 61 -1.41 -5.95 5.13
C LEU A 61 -1.79 -5.57 3.69
N ASN A 62 -0.90 -5.84 2.73
CA ASN A 62 -1.16 -5.54 1.33
C ASN A 62 -2.32 -6.37 0.77
N PHE A 63 -2.44 -7.65 1.13
CA PHE A 63 -3.62 -8.44 0.79
C PHE A 63 -4.90 -7.92 1.46
N LEU A 64 -4.83 -7.46 2.71
CA LEU A 64 -5.95 -6.78 3.36
C LEU A 64 -6.36 -5.51 2.59
N PHE A 65 -5.39 -4.71 2.13
CA PHE A 65 -5.67 -3.51 1.33
C PHE A 65 -6.35 -3.83 0.01
N ILE A 66 -5.88 -4.85 -0.71
CA ILE A 66 -6.54 -5.36 -1.93
C ILE A 66 -7.99 -5.74 -1.62
N TYR A 67 -8.22 -6.52 -0.57
CA TYR A 67 -9.56 -6.93 -0.16
C TYR A 67 -10.47 -5.72 0.12
N VAL A 68 -9.99 -4.73 0.87
CA VAL A 68 -10.75 -3.51 1.20
C VAL A 68 -11.13 -2.75 -0.07
N VAL A 69 -10.21 -2.60 -1.03
CA VAL A 69 -10.49 -1.91 -2.29
C VAL A 69 -11.48 -2.69 -3.16
N LEU A 70 -11.32 -4.02 -3.28
CA LEU A 70 -12.27 -4.89 -4.00
C LEU A 70 -13.68 -4.79 -3.41
N ALA A 71 -13.79 -4.86 -2.09
CA ALA A 71 -15.04 -4.72 -1.35
C ALA A 71 -15.67 -3.33 -1.55
N ARG A 72 -14.85 -2.26 -1.47
CA ARG A 72 -15.32 -0.88 -1.64
C ARG A 72 -15.79 -0.56 -3.07
N GLN A 73 -15.21 -1.25 -4.05
CA GLN A 73 -15.60 -1.18 -5.47
C GLN A 73 -16.73 -2.16 -5.83
N GLU A 74 -17.21 -2.94 -4.85
CA GLU A 74 -18.30 -3.93 -5.03
C GLU A 74 -17.94 -5.02 -6.07
N TYR A 75 -16.65 -5.28 -6.29
CA TYR A 75 -16.16 -6.36 -7.15
C TYR A 75 -16.28 -7.73 -6.49
N ILE A 76 -16.33 -7.75 -5.16
CA ILE A 76 -16.59 -8.94 -4.35
C ILE A 76 -17.75 -8.66 -3.40
N LYS A 77 -18.49 -9.71 -3.05
CA LYS A 77 -19.46 -9.64 -1.95
C LYS A 77 -18.69 -9.67 -0.63
N THR A 78 -19.02 -8.75 0.26
CA THR A 78 -18.47 -8.71 1.62
C THR A 78 -19.59 -8.55 2.64
N PRO A 79 -19.49 -9.20 3.81
CA PRO A 79 -20.39 -8.93 4.94
C PRO A 79 -20.01 -7.63 5.68
N ILE A 80 -18.88 -7.00 5.34
CA ILE A 80 -18.38 -5.81 6.05
C ILE A 80 -19.22 -4.59 5.70
N ALA A 81 -19.68 -3.89 6.73
CA ALA A 81 -20.46 -2.67 6.57
C ALA A 81 -19.68 -1.58 5.81
N PRO A 82 -20.32 -0.79 4.92
CA PRO A 82 -19.66 0.27 4.16
C PRO A 82 -18.93 1.32 5.03
N GLY A 83 -19.44 1.56 6.25
CA GLY A 83 -18.81 2.46 7.22
C GLY A 83 -17.45 1.96 7.71
N ILE A 84 -17.30 0.65 7.91
CA ILE A 84 -16.03 0.03 8.31
C ILE A 84 -15.04 0.13 7.15
N LEU A 85 -15.44 -0.19 5.92
CA LEU A 85 -14.56 -0.04 4.74
C LEU A 85 -14.07 1.41 4.57
N ARG A 86 -14.94 2.40 4.80
CA ARG A 86 -14.56 3.81 4.79
C ARG A 86 -13.56 4.14 5.91
N MET A 87 -13.79 3.66 7.13
CA MET A 87 -12.85 3.85 8.24
C MET A 87 -11.47 3.23 7.91
N THR A 88 -11.44 2.01 7.38
CA THR A 88 -10.20 1.34 6.98
C THR A 88 -9.45 2.13 5.91
N LEU A 89 -10.14 2.71 4.93
CA LEU A 89 -9.50 3.59 3.94
C LEU A 89 -8.86 4.82 4.58
N TRP A 90 -9.49 5.44 5.59
CA TRP A 90 -8.87 6.54 6.35
C TRP A 90 -7.63 6.09 7.13
N VAL A 91 -7.66 4.90 7.72
CA VAL A 91 -6.47 4.30 8.35
C VAL A 91 -5.36 4.10 7.30
N MET A 92 -5.71 3.63 6.10
CA MET A 92 -4.77 3.50 4.99
C MET A 92 -4.20 4.86 4.56
N VAL A 93 -5.00 5.94 4.52
CA VAL A 93 -4.50 7.30 4.25
C VAL A 93 -3.41 7.68 5.26
N LEU A 94 -3.67 7.50 6.56
CA LEU A 94 -2.69 7.80 7.60
C LEU A 94 -1.43 6.95 7.44
N LEU A 95 -1.59 5.64 7.28
CA LEU A 95 -0.49 4.68 7.11
C LEU A 95 0.39 5.02 5.91
N PHE A 96 -0.20 5.31 4.75
CA PHE A 96 0.57 5.63 3.54
C PHE A 96 1.18 7.04 3.58
N SER A 97 0.57 7.97 4.32
CA SER A 97 1.19 9.27 4.62
C SER A 97 2.43 9.10 5.50
N LEU A 98 2.35 8.26 6.53
CA LEU A 98 3.51 7.92 7.37
C LEU A 98 4.59 7.18 6.57
N ASN A 99 4.21 6.27 5.67
CA ASN A 99 5.17 5.63 4.75
C ASN A 99 5.85 6.65 3.83
N THR A 100 5.10 7.64 3.33
CA THR A 100 5.68 8.72 2.51
C THR A 100 6.76 9.48 3.29
N ILE A 101 6.48 9.83 4.55
CA ILE A 101 7.45 10.47 5.45
C ILE A 101 8.63 9.54 5.74
N GLY A 102 8.38 8.25 5.94
CA GLY A 102 9.43 7.23 6.13
C GLY A 102 10.39 7.17 4.93
N ASN A 103 9.84 7.10 3.72
CA ASN A 103 10.61 7.02 2.47
C ASN A 103 11.40 8.30 2.18
N LEU A 104 10.87 9.47 2.56
CA LEU A 104 11.60 10.75 2.50
C LEU A 104 12.83 10.77 3.43
N ASN A 105 12.80 9.99 4.51
CA ASN A 105 13.88 9.86 5.49
C ASN A 105 14.69 8.55 5.33
N ALA A 106 14.53 7.86 4.20
CA ALA A 106 15.27 6.64 3.91
C ALA A 106 16.75 6.94 3.68
N LEU A 107 17.62 6.01 4.10
CA LEU A 107 19.06 6.12 3.85
C LEU A 107 19.40 5.86 2.38
N ASN A 108 18.57 5.05 1.71
CA ASN A 108 18.73 4.70 0.31
C ASN A 108 17.96 5.66 -0.61
N ARG A 109 18.69 6.32 -1.53
CA ARG A 109 18.09 7.27 -2.49
C ARG A 109 17.09 6.61 -3.44
N MET A 110 17.26 5.33 -3.77
CA MET A 110 16.34 4.62 -4.67
C MET A 110 14.96 4.44 -4.04
N GLU A 111 14.92 4.15 -2.73
CA GLU A 111 13.67 4.06 -1.97
C GLU A 111 12.96 5.41 -1.91
N THR A 112 13.70 6.49 -1.64
CA THR A 112 13.13 7.84 -1.67
C THR A 112 12.57 8.20 -3.05
N LEU A 113 13.26 7.90 -4.15
CA LEU A 113 12.85 8.29 -5.49
C LEU A 113 11.67 7.46 -6.03
N ILE A 114 11.62 6.17 -5.70
CA ILE A 114 10.61 5.24 -6.25
C ILE A 114 9.41 5.14 -5.30
N PHE A 115 9.64 4.86 -4.02
CA PHE A 115 8.54 4.52 -3.11
C PHE A 115 7.83 5.74 -2.55
N THR A 116 8.48 6.90 -2.40
CA THR A 116 7.80 8.14 -1.97
C THR A 116 6.65 8.55 -2.88
N PRO A 117 6.83 8.70 -4.22
CA PRO A 117 5.71 9.09 -5.08
C PRO A 117 4.61 8.02 -5.12
N ILE A 118 4.97 6.73 -5.00
CA ILE A 118 4.01 5.63 -4.95
C ILE A 118 3.16 5.71 -3.68
N THR A 119 3.77 5.80 -2.50
CA THR A 119 3.04 5.83 -1.23
C THR A 119 2.23 7.11 -1.07
N PHE A 120 2.74 8.24 -1.59
CA PHE A 120 1.97 9.48 -1.67
C PHE A 120 0.74 9.34 -2.56
N LEU A 121 0.90 8.77 -3.77
CA LEU A 121 -0.21 8.54 -4.69
C LEU A 121 -1.26 7.60 -4.07
N ILE A 122 -0.82 6.52 -3.40
CA ILE A 122 -1.73 5.62 -2.68
C ILE A 122 -2.52 6.37 -1.60
N ALA A 123 -1.87 7.23 -0.81
CA ALA A 123 -2.56 8.01 0.22
C ALA A 123 -3.65 8.90 -0.38
N ILE A 124 -3.36 9.58 -1.49
CA ILE A 124 -4.34 10.44 -2.19
C ILE A 124 -5.50 9.62 -2.78
N LEU A 125 -5.22 8.47 -3.38
CA LEU A 125 -6.26 7.61 -3.96
C LEU A 125 -7.15 6.97 -2.87
N CYS A 126 -6.58 6.58 -1.73
CA CYS A 126 -7.33 6.10 -0.57
C CYS A 126 -8.25 7.20 -0.03
N LEU A 127 -7.75 8.43 0.09
CA LEU A 127 -8.54 9.59 0.51
C LEU A 127 -9.69 9.83 -0.46
N ALA A 128 -9.42 9.77 -1.77
CA ALA A 128 -10.43 9.96 -2.81
C ALA A 128 -11.56 8.92 -2.75
N LEU A 129 -11.25 7.69 -2.31
CA LEU A 129 -12.18 6.55 -2.27
C LEU A 129 -12.98 6.43 -0.95
N ALA A 130 -12.53 7.07 0.13
CA ALA A 130 -13.21 7.12 1.43
C ALA A 130 -14.57 7.86 1.36
#